data_AF-A0A3D2LBF2-F1
#
_entry.id   AF-A0A3D2LBF2-F1
#
_cell.length_a   1.000
_cell.length_b   1.000
_cell.length_c   1.000
_cell.angle_alpha   90.00
_cell.angle_beta   90.00
_cell.angle_gamma   90.00
#
_symmetry.space_group_name_H-M   'P 1'
#
loop_
_entity.id
_entity.type
_entity.pdbx_description
1 polymer ?
#
loop_
_entity_poly.entity_id
_entity_poly.type
_entity_poly.pdbx_seq_one_letter_code
_entity_poly.pdbx_strand_id
1 'polypeptide(L)'
;MEAPDPSDAMLAMEETGVLGAVLPGANASELPSLVSVEQGAGLAPDPLQRLMAMLPRRARDVTSVTAHLRLSNAEASRLAEWADPALTHVLDVQPDALRRLFYHFGPRAVLDRALIEAAQVSGA
;
A
#
# COMPACT_ATOMS: atom_id res chain seq x y z
N MET A 1 -3.72 -3.20 -11.75
CA MET A 1 -4.68 -4.07 -11.04
C MET A 1 -6.03 -3.37 -10.97
N GLU A 2 -6.78 -3.36 -12.08
CA GLU A 2 -8.08 -2.65 -12.19
C GLU A 2 -9.29 -3.55 -11.91
N ALA A 3 -9.08 -4.84 -11.62
CA ALA A 3 -10.15 -5.77 -11.25
C ALA A 3 -10.86 -5.27 -9.97
N PRO A 4 -12.20 -5.37 -9.86
CA PRO A 4 -12.91 -4.92 -8.65
C PRO A 4 -12.36 -5.55 -7.37
N ASP A 5 -12.08 -6.85 -7.39
CA ASP A 5 -11.42 -7.58 -6.30
C ASP A 5 -10.40 -8.57 -6.90
N PRO A 6 -9.08 -8.34 -6.71
CA PRO A 6 -8.04 -9.25 -7.19
C PRO A 6 -7.63 -10.31 -6.15
N SER A 7 -8.25 -10.34 -4.97
CA SER A 7 -7.72 -11.04 -3.80
C SER A 7 -7.53 -12.54 -4.03
N ASP A 8 -8.56 -13.25 -4.52
CA ASP A 8 -8.50 -14.69 -4.76
C ASP A 8 -7.37 -15.07 -5.73
N ALA A 9 -7.19 -14.28 -6.79
CA ALA A 9 -6.15 -14.52 -7.77
C ALA A 9 -4.75 -14.29 -7.18
N MET A 10 -4.57 -13.22 -6.40
CA MET A 10 -3.27 -12.91 -5.78
C MET A 10 -2.91 -13.91 -4.68
N LEU A 11 -3.89 -14.35 -3.88
CA LEU A 11 -3.70 -15.40 -2.87
C LEU A 11 -3.33 -16.74 -3.52
N ALA A 12 -4.02 -17.14 -4.60
CA ALA A 12 -3.65 -18.34 -5.35
C ALA A 12 -2.24 -18.25 -5.96
N MET A 13 -1.84 -17.06 -6.43
CA MET A 13 -0.48 -16.83 -6.90
C MET A 13 0.55 -16.93 -5.76
N GLU A 14 0.23 -16.47 -4.55
CA GLU A 14 1.07 -16.64 -3.37
C GLU A 14 1.23 -18.11 -2.99
N GLU A 15 0.12 -18.84 -2.85
CA GLU A 15 0.10 -20.26 -2.49
C GLU A 15 0.91 -21.14 -3.47
N THR A 16 0.86 -20.80 -4.76
CA THR A 16 1.58 -21.53 -5.82
C THR A 16 3.00 -21.03 -6.04
N GLY A 17 3.44 -19.98 -5.33
CA GLY A 17 4.75 -19.35 -5.46
C GLY A 17 4.94 -18.46 -6.70
N VAL A 18 3.91 -18.33 -7.55
CA VAL A 18 3.92 -17.43 -8.72
C VAL A 18 4.11 -15.98 -8.30
N LEU A 19 3.47 -15.56 -7.21
CA LEU A 19 3.60 -14.18 -6.70
C LEU A 19 5.05 -13.87 -6.35
N GLY A 20 5.74 -14.76 -5.63
CA GLY A 20 7.14 -14.57 -5.27
C GLY A 20 8.09 -14.58 -6.47
N ALA A 21 7.75 -15.33 -7.53
CA ALA A 21 8.51 -15.33 -8.78
C ALA A 21 8.36 -14.03 -9.57
N VAL A 22 7.14 -13.45 -9.59
CA VAL A 22 6.83 -12.22 -10.32
C VAL A 22 7.19 -10.96 -9.53
N LEU A 23 6.96 -10.96 -8.22
CA LEU A 23 7.14 -9.84 -7.31
C LEU A 23 7.81 -10.33 -6.01
N PRO A 24 9.14 -10.44 -5.99
CA PRO A 24 9.88 -10.96 -4.84
C PRO A 24 9.61 -10.16 -3.56
N GLY A 25 9.28 -10.86 -2.47
CA GLY A 25 9.04 -10.26 -1.15
C GLY A 25 7.63 -9.70 -0.93
N ALA A 26 6.73 -9.82 -1.91
CA ALA A 26 5.32 -9.49 -1.74
C ALA A 26 4.54 -10.62 -1.04
N ASN A 27 3.47 -10.24 -0.33
CA ASN A 27 2.43 -11.13 0.18
C ASN A 27 1.05 -10.58 -0.20
N ALA A 28 0.04 -11.42 -0.41
CA ALA A 28 -1.30 -11.00 -0.80
C ALA A 28 -2.27 -10.88 0.39
N SER A 29 -1.81 -11.21 1.60
CA SER A 29 -2.66 -11.35 2.79
C SER A 29 -3.50 -10.12 3.16
N GLU A 30 -3.02 -8.91 2.89
CA GLU A 30 -3.70 -7.65 3.23
C GLU A 30 -4.67 -7.17 2.13
N LEU A 31 -4.68 -7.80 0.94
CA LEU A 31 -5.54 -7.37 -0.16
C LEU A 31 -7.05 -7.47 0.13
N PRO A 32 -7.58 -8.57 0.72
CA PRO A 32 -8.99 -8.65 1.06
C PRO A 32 -9.43 -7.51 1.98
N SER A 33 -8.62 -7.20 3.00
CA SER A 33 -8.88 -6.11 3.94
C SER A 33 -8.85 -4.75 3.26
N LEU A 34 -7.86 -4.51 2.39
CA LEU A 34 -7.80 -3.27 1.60
C LEU A 34 -9.04 -3.12 0.72
N VAL A 35 -9.45 -4.16 0.00
CA VAL A 35 -10.64 -4.15 -0.85
C VAL A 35 -11.90 -3.84 -0.03
N SER A 36 -12.03 -4.42 1.16
CA SER A 36 -13.14 -4.12 2.08
C SER A 36 -13.15 -2.65 2.52
N VAL A 37 -11.97 -2.08 2.84
CA VAL A 37 -11.85 -0.65 3.20
C VAL A 37 -12.18 0.26 2.01
N GLU A 38 -11.66 -0.05 0.81
CA GLU A 38 -11.97 0.68 -0.43
C GLU A 38 -13.48 0.70 -0.67
N GLN A 39 -14.14 -0.47 -0.63
CA GLN A 39 -15.58 -0.61 -0.87
C GLN A 39 -16.42 0.09 0.21
N GLY A 40 -16.07 -0.09 1.49
CA GLY A 40 -16.78 0.55 2.61
C GLY A 40 -16.70 2.08 2.57
N ALA A 41 -15.62 2.63 2.02
CA ALA A 41 -15.42 4.07 1.84
C ALA A 41 -15.90 4.58 0.46
N GLY A 42 -16.37 3.72 -0.44
CA GLY A 42 -16.77 4.10 -1.80
C GLY A 42 -15.60 4.62 -2.66
N LEU A 43 -14.37 4.18 -2.37
CA LEU A 43 -13.17 4.57 -3.09
C LEU A 43 -12.99 3.73 -4.35
N ALA A 44 -12.52 4.36 -5.43
CA ALA A 44 -12.14 3.64 -6.62
C ALA A 44 -10.85 2.84 -6.36
N PRO A 45 -10.74 1.60 -6.87
CA PRO A 45 -9.51 0.81 -6.81
C PRO A 45 -8.28 1.57 -7.32
N ASP A 46 -7.22 1.64 -6.50
CA ASP A 46 -5.93 2.20 -6.91
C ASP A 46 -4.86 1.10 -7.01
N PRO A 47 -4.32 0.82 -8.22
CA PRO A 47 -3.28 -0.19 -8.40
C PRO A 47 -2.03 0.00 -7.54
N LEU A 48 -1.63 1.25 -7.24
CA LEU A 48 -0.45 1.50 -6.40
C LEU A 48 -0.73 1.27 -4.93
N GLN A 49 -1.94 1.57 -4.44
CA GLN A 49 -2.31 1.24 -3.05
C GLN A 49 -2.36 -0.28 -2.85
N ARG A 50 -2.86 -1.01 -3.86
CA ARG A 50 -2.83 -2.48 -3.84
C ARG A 50 -1.41 -3.04 -3.86
N LEU A 51 -0.50 -2.39 -4.60
CA LEU A 51 0.92 -2.72 -4.52
C LEU A 51 1.48 -2.41 -3.13
N MET A 52 1.17 -1.26 -2.53
CA MET A 52 1.59 -0.90 -1.17
C MET A 52 1.13 -1.92 -0.11
N ALA A 53 -0.10 -2.43 -0.23
CA ALA A 53 -0.63 -3.45 0.68
C ALA A 53 0.15 -4.77 0.61
N MET A 54 0.66 -5.12 -0.56
CA MET A 54 1.43 -6.34 -0.74
C MET A 54 2.91 -6.23 -0.37
N LEU A 55 3.43 -5.01 -0.26
CA LEU A 55 4.87 -4.77 -0.08
C LEU A 55 5.22 -4.48 1.38
N PRO A 56 6.40 -4.92 1.84
CA PRO A 56 6.91 -4.41 3.09
C PRO A 56 7.21 -2.91 2.97
N ARG A 57 6.72 -2.13 3.93
CA ARG A 57 6.92 -0.68 4.00
C ARG A 57 8.35 -0.33 4.44
N ARG A 58 9.33 -0.53 3.56
CA ARG A 58 10.73 -0.13 3.76
C ARG A 58 11.30 0.41 2.47
N ALA A 59 12.08 1.50 2.57
CA ALA A 59 12.66 2.18 1.41
C ALA A 59 13.44 1.25 0.46
N ARG A 60 14.17 0.27 1.00
CA ARG A 60 14.92 -0.72 0.21
C ARG A 60 14.01 -1.65 -0.60
N ASP A 61 12.88 -2.06 -0.01
CA ASP A 61 11.93 -3.00 -0.62
C ASP A 61 11.18 -2.27 -1.75
N VAL A 62 10.77 -1.02 -1.51
CA VAL A 62 10.21 -0.13 -2.55
C VAL A 62 11.19 0.13 -3.69
N THR A 63 12.46 0.44 -3.38
CA THR A 63 13.48 0.68 -4.41
C THR A 63 13.68 -0.56 -5.29
N SER A 64 13.73 -1.74 -4.69
CA SER A 64 13.86 -3.01 -5.42
C SER A 64 12.67 -3.24 -6.35
N VAL A 65 11.45 -3.03 -5.86
CA VAL A 65 10.22 -3.30 -6.62
C VAL A 65 10.00 -2.29 -7.74
N THR A 66 10.24 -1.01 -7.48
CA THR A 66 10.13 0.05 -8.50
C THR A 66 11.08 -0.20 -9.67
N ALA A 67 12.31 -0.65 -9.39
CA ALA A 67 13.27 -1.06 -10.41
C ALA A 67 12.83 -2.34 -11.15
N HIS A 68 12.37 -3.36 -10.41
CA HIS A 68 11.94 -4.65 -10.98
C HIS A 68 10.75 -4.51 -11.92
N LEU A 69 9.74 -3.74 -11.53
CA LEU A 69 8.53 -3.49 -12.32
C LEU A 69 8.70 -2.36 -13.35
N ARG A 70 9.85 -1.67 -13.36
CA ARG A 70 10.13 -0.51 -14.22
C ARG A 70 9.04 0.57 -14.12
N LEU A 71 8.65 0.89 -12.90
CA LEU A 71 7.65 1.92 -12.63
C LEU A 71 8.11 3.29 -13.13
N SER A 72 7.17 4.13 -13.53
CA SER A 72 7.46 5.52 -13.88
C SER A 72 8.02 6.28 -12.67
N ASN A 73 8.72 7.38 -12.93
CA ASN A 73 9.26 8.24 -11.87
C ASN A 73 8.16 8.71 -10.89
N ALA A 74 6.96 8.98 -11.40
CA ALA A 74 5.84 9.43 -10.58
C ALA A 74 5.33 8.33 -9.64
N GLU A 75 5.20 7.10 -10.14
CA GLU A 75 4.77 5.93 -9.35
C GLU A 75 5.83 5.55 -8.31
N ALA A 76 7.11 5.56 -8.71
CA ALA A 76 8.23 5.30 -7.80
C ALA A 76 8.33 6.35 -6.68
N SER A 77 8.14 7.64 -6.98
CA SER A 77 8.09 8.71 -5.98
C SER A 77 6.96 8.50 -4.98
N ARG A 78 5.76 8.15 -5.45
CA ARG A 78 4.60 7.91 -4.58
C ARG A 78 4.84 6.75 -3.61
N LEU A 79 5.40 5.63 -4.09
CA LEU A 79 5.76 4.50 -3.22
C LEU A 79 6.87 4.88 -2.22
N ALA A 80 7.85 5.68 -2.64
CA ALA A 80 8.93 6.13 -1.77
C ALA A 80 8.41 7.07 -0.66
N GLU A 81 7.54 8.02 -1.00
CA GLU A 81 6.86 8.92 -0.05
C GLU A 81 6.03 8.11 0.96
N TRP A 82 5.27 7.12 0.49
CA TRP A 82 4.50 6.22 1.36
C TRP A 82 5.41 5.42 2.30
N ALA A 83 6.58 4.96 1.83
CA ALA A 83 7.51 4.15 2.62
C ALA A 83 8.51 4.95 3.48
N ASP A 84 8.42 6.29 3.47
CA ASP A 84 9.31 7.14 4.26
C ASP A 84 9.14 6.84 5.76
N PRO A 85 10.21 6.44 6.48
CA PRO A 85 10.11 6.14 7.92
C PRO A 85 9.68 7.34 8.77
N ALA A 86 9.88 8.59 8.31
CA ALA A 86 9.41 9.78 9.00
C ALA A 86 7.90 9.99 8.86
N LEU A 87 7.24 9.36 7.88
CA LEU A 87 5.79 9.23 7.84
C LEU A 87 5.39 8.12 8.81
N THR A 88 5.06 8.52 10.03
CA THR A 88 4.68 7.61 11.11
C THR A 88 3.24 7.12 10.95
N HIS A 89 2.67 6.53 12.00
CA HIS A 89 1.26 6.21 12.02
C HIS A 89 0.38 7.45 11.86
N VAL A 90 -0.75 7.28 11.15
CA VAL A 90 -1.69 8.37 10.83
C VAL A 90 -3.09 8.10 11.36
N LEU A 91 -3.45 6.84 11.61
CA LEU A 91 -4.66 6.49 12.34
C LEU A 91 -4.44 6.63 13.86
N ASP A 92 -5.50 7.01 14.57
CA ASP A 92 -5.53 7.17 16.04
C ASP A 92 -4.48 8.13 16.63
N VAL A 93 -3.93 9.04 15.81
CA VAL A 93 -3.01 10.08 16.27
C VAL A 93 -3.75 11.38 16.63
N GLN A 94 -3.14 12.17 17.51
CA GLN A 94 -3.69 13.46 17.90
C GLN A 94 -3.82 14.41 16.68
N PRO A 95 -4.87 15.25 16.60
CA PRO A 95 -5.11 16.13 15.46
C PRO A 95 -3.92 17.04 15.07
N ASP A 96 -3.20 17.57 16.06
CA ASP A 96 -2.01 18.40 15.80
C ASP A 96 -0.86 17.63 15.15
N ALA A 97 -0.69 16.35 15.53
CA ALA A 97 0.29 15.48 14.90
C ALA A 97 -0.11 15.16 13.46
N LEU A 98 -1.40 14.86 13.24
CA LEU A 98 -1.94 14.61 11.90
C LEU A 98 -1.76 15.83 10.98
N ARG A 99 -2.03 17.05 11.48
CA ARG A 99 -1.80 18.30 10.72
C ARG A 99 -0.34 18.47 10.32
N ARG A 100 0.61 18.14 11.20
CA ARG A 100 2.05 18.20 10.88
C ARG A 100 2.42 17.20 9.79
N LEU A 101 1.87 15.99 9.82
CA LEU A 101 2.10 14.98 8.78
C LEU A 101 1.54 15.46 7.43
N PHE A 102 0.31 15.98 7.39
CA PHE A 102 -0.26 16.58 6.18
C PHE A 102 0.57 17.75 5.64
N TYR A 103 1.12 18.58 6.52
CA TYR A 103 1.96 19.71 6.13
C TYR A 103 3.29 19.25 5.51
N HIS A 104 3.94 18.21 6.09
CA HIS A 104 5.25 17.76 5.65
C HIS A 104 5.21 16.83 4.43
N PHE A 105 4.29 15.86 4.42
CA PHE A 105 4.20 14.80 3.40
C PHE A 105 3.13 15.07 2.34
N GLY A 106 2.25 16.04 2.58
CA GLY A 106 1.12 16.32 1.70
C GLY A 106 -0.02 15.30 1.82
N PRO A 107 -1.15 15.57 1.15
CA PRO A 107 -2.36 14.76 1.30
C PRO A 107 -2.22 13.34 0.75
N ARG A 108 -1.56 13.16 -0.41
CA ARG A 108 -1.47 11.86 -1.08
C ARG A 108 -0.78 10.80 -0.20
N ALA A 109 0.42 11.10 0.29
CA ALA A 109 1.19 10.16 1.10
C ALA A 109 0.50 9.83 2.43
N VAL A 110 -0.12 10.82 3.08
CA VAL A 110 -0.85 10.61 4.33
C VAL A 110 -2.11 9.77 4.10
N LEU A 111 -2.84 9.99 3.02
CA LEU A 111 -4.02 9.18 2.67
C LEU A 111 -3.63 7.75 2.27
N ASP A 112 -2.58 7.56 1.48
CA ASP A 112 -2.03 6.23 1.17
C ASP A 112 -1.65 5.50 2.46
N ARG A 113 -0.98 6.18 3.40
CA ARG A 113 -0.63 5.61 4.69
C ARG A 113 -1.87 5.23 5.50
N ALA A 114 -2.89 6.08 5.54
CA ALA A 114 -4.12 5.85 6.29
C ALA A 114 -4.89 4.63 5.76
N LEU A 115 -4.96 4.47 4.44
CA LEU A 115 -5.69 3.37 3.82
C LEU A 115 -5.00 2.03 4.11
N ILE A 116 -3.67 1.96 4.01
CA ILE A 116 -2.92 0.74 4.33
C ILE A 116 -2.99 0.41 5.83
N GLU A 117 -2.95 1.40 6.70
CA GLU A 117 -3.16 1.16 8.14
C GLU A 117 -4.57 0.64 8.44
N ALA A 118 -5.60 1.19 7.78
CA ALA A 118 -6.97 0.74 7.97
C ALA A 118 -7.15 -0.74 7.56
N ALA A 119 -6.49 -1.16 6.47
CA ALA A 119 -6.47 -2.56 6.04
C ALA A 119 -5.82 -3.47 7.10
N GLN A 120 -4.67 -3.05 7.63
CA GLN A 120 -3.92 -3.79 8.65
C GLN A 120 -4.66 -3.93 9.99
N VAL A 121 -5.49 -2.94 10.35
CA VAL A 121 -6.31 -2.99 11.57
C VAL A 121 -7.56 -3.85 11.36
N SER A 122 -8.12 -3.87 10.14
CA SER A 122 -9.34 -4.63 9.83
C SER A 122 -9.11 -6.14 9.72
N GLY A 123 -7.85 -6.56 9.48
CA GLY A 123 -7.46 -7.98 9.41
C GLY A 123 -7.05 -8.62 10.74
N ALA A 124 -7.06 -7.87 11.86
CA ALA A 124 -6.72 -8.34 13.21
C ALA A 124 -7.97 -8.73 14.01
#